data_AF-A0A433WVG9-F1
#
_entry.id   AF-A0A433WVG9-F1
#
_cell.length_a   1.000
_cell.length_b   1.000
_cell.length_c   1.000
_cell.angle_alpha   90.00
_cell.angle_beta   90.00
_cell.angle_gamma   90.00
#
_symmetry.space_group_name_H-M   'P 1'
#
loop_
_entity.id
_entity.type
_entity.pdbx_description
1 polymer ?
#
loop_
_entity_poly.entity_id
_entity_poly.type
_entity_poly.pdbx_seq_one_letter_code
_entity_poly.pdbx_strand_id
1 'polypeptide(L)'
;MARAETFSRSLRLFVDRTLSPEALRAEMARRAIAARDELIARGEAPPSWRRYVDGKADAPEISVRLDGAILYRFNLTGEAVQAGLDLCRSTSPTRSGKFRDSWVVLCDDKLWKQPLKDLPASATILIVNPLPYARKIETGALEPRIRRNQIERVRQGLMRRFPTLNFGKLFVRLGGGIAPQAPYLLRGASGERRTRAGTLMTYPALEIRPRE
;
A
#
# COMPACT_ATOMS: atom_id res chain seq x y z
N MET A 1 11.71 -3.34 32.62
CA MET A 1 12.70 -4.15 31.87
C MET A 1 13.05 -5.49 32.52
N ALA A 2 12.75 -5.73 33.81
CA ALA A 2 13.10 -6.99 34.49
C ALA A 2 12.35 -8.26 33.97
N ARG A 3 11.13 -8.15 33.43
CA ARG A 3 10.32 -9.32 33.01
C ARG A 3 10.86 -10.09 31.80
N ALA A 4 11.53 -9.40 30.87
CA ALA A 4 12.05 -10.02 29.65
C ALA A 4 13.35 -10.81 29.90
N GLU A 5 14.21 -10.30 30.80
CA GLU A 5 15.42 -11.01 31.26
C GLU A 5 15.09 -12.25 32.10
N THR A 6 14.03 -12.19 32.92
CA THR A 6 13.60 -13.37 33.68
C THR A 6 13.07 -14.45 32.72
N PHE A 7 12.30 -14.09 31.69
CA PHE A 7 11.82 -15.04 30.67
C PHE A 7 12.96 -15.66 29.84
N SER A 8 13.97 -14.88 29.46
CA SER A 8 15.13 -15.38 28.71
C SER A 8 16.02 -16.33 29.53
N ARG A 9 16.11 -16.14 30.86
CA ARG A 9 16.77 -17.10 31.78
C ARG A 9 15.93 -18.36 32.01
N SER A 10 14.62 -18.25 32.13
CA SER A 10 13.73 -19.40 32.31
C SER A 10 13.72 -20.33 31.08
N LEU A 11 13.87 -19.78 29.87
CA LEU A 11 13.94 -20.59 28.64
C LEU A 11 15.27 -21.36 28.52
N ARG A 12 16.39 -20.80 28.98
CA ARG A 12 17.70 -21.48 28.97
C ARG A 12 17.74 -22.73 29.87
N LEU A 13 17.09 -22.69 31.02
CA LEU A 13 17.09 -23.81 31.97
C LEU A 13 16.17 -24.98 31.56
N PHE A 14 15.15 -24.75 30.74
CA PHE A 14 14.28 -25.81 30.21
C PHE A 14 14.85 -26.53 28.97
N VAL A 15 15.80 -25.90 28.27
CA VAL A 15 16.44 -26.44 27.06
C VAL A 15 17.60 -27.39 27.38
N ASP A 16 18.09 -27.38 28.63
CA ASP A 16 19.37 -27.98 29.03
C ASP A 16 19.38 -29.52 29.14
N ARG A 17 18.35 -30.24 28.67
CA ARG A 17 18.32 -31.71 28.80
C ARG A 17 17.90 -32.58 27.60
N THR A 18 17.46 -32.06 26.45
CA THR A 18 16.97 -32.98 25.38
C THR A 18 17.08 -32.56 23.91
N LEU A 19 17.53 -31.35 23.54
CA LEU A 19 17.56 -30.94 22.11
C LEU A 19 18.95 -30.49 21.66
N SER A 20 19.39 -30.98 20.50
CA SER A 20 20.61 -30.49 19.85
C SER A 20 20.45 -29.04 19.37
N PRO A 21 21.56 -28.28 19.24
CA PRO A 21 21.53 -26.93 18.66
C PRO A 21 20.79 -26.84 17.32
N GLU A 22 20.94 -27.85 16.46
CA GLU A 22 20.23 -27.96 15.18
C GLU A 22 18.71 -28.08 15.36
N ALA A 23 18.28 -28.93 16.30
CA ALA A 23 16.86 -29.13 16.59
C ALA A 23 16.22 -27.86 17.16
N LEU A 24 16.95 -27.10 17.97
CA LEU A 24 16.48 -25.83 18.51
C LEU A 24 16.32 -24.77 17.42
N ARG A 25 17.27 -24.66 16.48
CA ARG A 25 17.13 -23.77 15.30
C ARG A 25 15.92 -24.14 14.44
N ALA A 26 15.71 -25.43 14.19
CA ALA A 26 14.58 -25.92 13.42
C ALA A 26 13.24 -25.60 14.08
N GLU A 27 13.15 -25.76 15.40
CA GLU A 27 11.93 -25.44 16.16
C GLU A 27 11.65 -23.93 16.18
N MET A 28 12.68 -23.08 16.34
CA MET A 28 12.52 -21.63 16.24
C MET A 28 12.01 -21.20 14.85
N ALA A 29 12.60 -21.73 13.78
CA ALA A 29 12.17 -21.47 12.41
C ALA A 29 10.72 -21.93 12.18
N ARG A 30 10.36 -23.13 12.62
CA ARG A 30 8.99 -23.68 12.50
C ARG A 30 7.97 -22.79 13.21
N ARG A 31 8.24 -22.39 14.46
CA ARG A 31 7.33 -21.52 15.23
C ARG A 31 7.19 -20.15 14.58
N ALA A 32 8.28 -19.56 14.08
CA ALA A 32 8.24 -18.29 13.40
C ALA A 32 7.39 -18.35 12.11
N ILE A 33 7.54 -19.41 11.30
CA ILE A 33 6.73 -19.65 10.10
C ILE A 33 5.25 -19.82 10.47
N ALA A 34 4.95 -20.67 11.45
CA ALA A 34 3.57 -20.92 11.88
C ALA A 34 2.89 -19.63 12.38
N ALA A 35 3.58 -18.83 13.20
CA ALA A 35 3.05 -17.56 13.69
C ALA A 35 2.79 -16.56 12.56
N ARG A 36 3.68 -16.47 11.58
CA ARG A 36 3.48 -15.64 10.38
C ARG A 36 2.24 -16.09 9.59
N ASP A 37 2.14 -17.39 9.31
CA ASP A 37 1.06 -17.94 8.50
C ASP A 37 -0.29 -17.82 9.21
N GLU A 38 -0.30 -17.96 10.54
CA GLU A 38 -1.48 -17.72 11.37
C GLU A 38 -1.93 -16.25 11.33
N LEU A 39 -1.00 -15.29 11.44
CA LEU A 39 -1.32 -13.86 11.31
C LEU A 39 -1.91 -13.54 9.92
N ILE A 40 -1.37 -14.14 8.86
CA ILE A 40 -1.88 -13.98 7.50
C ILE A 40 -3.28 -14.63 7.37
N ALA A 41 -3.46 -15.85 7.88
CA ALA A 41 -4.72 -16.59 7.79
C ALA A 41 -5.86 -15.89 8.55
N ARG A 42 -5.55 -15.24 9.68
CA ARG A 42 -6.49 -14.44 10.46
C ARG A 42 -6.79 -13.06 9.83
N GLY A 43 -6.05 -12.67 8.79
CA GLY A 43 -6.15 -11.35 8.17
C GLY A 43 -5.56 -10.22 9.02
N GLU A 44 -4.78 -10.54 10.05
CA GLU A 44 -4.08 -9.57 10.91
C GLU A 44 -2.80 -9.05 10.25
N ALA A 45 -2.27 -9.78 9.27
CA ALA A 45 -1.10 -9.39 8.49
C ALA A 45 -1.30 -9.66 6.98
N PRO A 46 -0.71 -8.83 6.11
CA PRO A 46 -0.76 -9.01 4.67
C PRO A 46 0.07 -10.23 4.22
N PRO A 47 -0.27 -10.90 3.11
CA PRO A 47 0.52 -12.00 2.58
C PRO A 47 1.86 -11.52 1.99
N SER A 48 2.05 -10.22 1.81
CA SER A 48 3.30 -9.61 1.35
C SER A 48 4.20 -9.23 2.55
N TRP A 49 5.37 -9.83 2.61
CA TRP A 49 6.35 -9.57 3.67
C TRP A 49 7.79 -9.75 3.16
N ARG A 50 8.72 -9.15 3.89
CA ARG A 50 10.17 -9.43 3.78
C ARG A 50 10.67 -10.08 5.05
N ARG A 51 11.58 -11.03 4.90
CA ARG A 51 12.18 -11.75 6.02
C ARG A 51 13.58 -11.22 6.31
N TYR A 52 13.88 -11.11 7.59
CA TYR A 52 15.21 -10.81 8.08
C TYR A 52 15.57 -11.83 9.14
N VAL A 53 16.70 -12.50 8.96
CA VAL A 53 17.23 -13.45 9.95
C VAL A 53 18.53 -12.88 10.46
N ASP A 54 18.56 -12.55 11.75
CA ASP A 54 19.71 -11.90 12.40
C ASP A 54 20.20 -10.64 11.67
N GLY A 55 19.24 -9.86 11.15
CA GLY A 55 19.49 -8.64 10.38
C GLY A 55 19.81 -8.86 8.90
N LYS A 56 20.01 -10.10 8.45
CA LYS A 56 20.25 -10.42 7.03
C LYS A 56 18.92 -10.56 6.29
N ALA A 57 18.72 -9.73 5.28
CA ALA A 57 17.54 -9.81 4.41
C ALA A 57 17.52 -11.13 3.64
N ASP A 58 16.33 -11.72 3.51
CA ASP A 58 16.02 -12.91 2.72
C ASP A 58 16.79 -14.20 3.07
N ALA A 59 17.64 -14.17 4.09
CA ALA A 59 18.30 -15.35 4.64
C ALA A 59 17.26 -16.38 5.13
N PRO A 60 17.49 -17.70 4.97
CA PRO A 60 16.50 -18.71 5.34
C PRO A 60 16.29 -18.76 6.86
N GLU A 61 15.06 -18.99 7.31
CA GLU A 61 14.68 -19.01 8.74
C GLU A 61 15.55 -19.99 9.56
N ILE A 62 15.93 -21.11 8.95
CA ILE A 62 16.75 -22.14 9.59
C ILE A 62 18.18 -21.67 9.94
N SER A 63 18.65 -20.59 9.32
CA SER A 63 20.00 -20.05 9.59
C SER A 63 20.05 -19.13 10.81
N VAL A 64 18.96 -19.01 11.58
CA VAL A 64 18.91 -18.20 12.79
C VAL A 64 19.91 -18.71 13.83
N ARG A 65 20.64 -17.80 14.47
CA ARG A 65 21.48 -18.13 15.63
C ARG A 65 20.62 -18.48 16.85
N LEU A 66 21.20 -19.18 17.82
CA LEU A 66 20.49 -19.57 19.05
C LEU A 66 20.07 -18.36 19.91
N ASP A 67 20.82 -17.27 19.81
CA ASP A 67 20.56 -15.96 20.42
C ASP A 67 19.99 -14.95 19.40
N GLY A 68 19.60 -15.45 18.23
CA GLY A 68 19.17 -14.68 17.09
C GLY A 68 17.68 -14.31 17.10
N ALA A 69 17.25 -13.65 16.02
CA ALA A 69 15.87 -13.29 15.79
C ALA A 69 15.47 -13.41 14.32
N ILE A 70 14.23 -13.87 14.10
CA ILE A 70 13.57 -13.87 12.80
C ILE A 70 12.52 -12.76 12.82
N LEU A 71 12.63 -11.82 11.89
CA LEU A 71 11.70 -10.70 11.74
C LEU A 71 10.99 -10.78 10.39
N TYR A 72 9.67 -10.71 10.43
CA TYR A 72 8.84 -10.51 9.25
C TYR A 72 8.36 -9.06 9.21
N ARG A 73 8.72 -8.36 8.14
CA ARG A 73 8.26 -7.01 7.87
C ARG A 73 7.17 -7.06 6.82
N PHE A 74 5.93 -6.91 7.26
CA PHE A 74 4.74 -6.88 6.42
C PHE A 74 4.61 -5.55 5.66
N ASN A 75 4.25 -5.61 4.37
CA ASN A 75 4.00 -4.41 3.56
C ASN A 75 2.50 -4.16 3.37
N LEU A 76 1.88 -3.56 4.38
CA LEU A 76 0.48 -3.13 4.36
C LEU A 76 0.21 -2.09 3.28
N THR A 77 1.14 -1.15 3.07
CA THR A 77 1.00 -0.08 2.07
C THR A 77 0.87 -0.64 0.66
N GLY A 78 1.72 -1.59 0.28
CA GLY A 78 1.68 -2.23 -1.03
C GLY A 78 0.38 -2.99 -1.28
N GLU A 79 -0.13 -3.70 -0.28
CA GLU A 79 -1.43 -4.39 -0.39
C GLU A 79 -2.59 -3.39 -0.52
N ALA A 80 -2.62 -2.35 0.30
CA ALA A 80 -3.65 -1.32 0.24
C ALA A 80 -3.68 -0.61 -1.12
N VAL A 81 -2.51 -0.35 -1.70
CA VAL A 81 -2.37 0.23 -3.04
C VAL A 81 -2.89 -0.72 -4.11
N GLN A 82 -2.53 -2.00 -4.04
CA GLN A 82 -3.05 -3.01 -4.97
C GLN A 82 -4.58 -3.12 -4.90
N ALA A 83 -5.13 -3.25 -3.69
CA ALA A 83 -6.58 -3.27 -3.47
C ALA A 83 -7.25 -1.98 -3.97
N GLY A 84 -6.62 -0.83 -3.78
CA GLY A 84 -7.09 0.46 -4.28
C GLY A 84 -7.13 0.52 -5.81
N LEU A 85 -6.10 0.02 -6.49
CA LEU A 85 -6.06 -0.07 -7.95
C LEU A 85 -7.17 -0.99 -8.48
N ASP A 86 -7.38 -2.14 -7.85
CA ASP A 86 -8.41 -3.11 -8.27
C ASP A 86 -9.82 -2.55 -8.08
N LEU A 87 -10.07 -1.85 -6.96
CA LEU A 87 -11.31 -1.12 -6.74
C LEU A 87 -11.49 0.02 -7.76
N CYS A 88 -10.47 0.84 -7.96
CA CYS A 88 -10.49 1.90 -8.97
C CYS A 88 -10.81 1.35 -10.36
N ARG A 89 -10.19 0.24 -10.77
CA ARG A 89 -10.43 -0.41 -12.06
C ARG A 89 -11.84 -1.00 -12.15
N SER A 90 -12.28 -1.76 -11.16
CA SER A 90 -13.59 -2.43 -11.17
C SER A 90 -14.77 -1.46 -11.14
N THR A 91 -14.61 -0.28 -10.53
CA THR A 91 -15.65 0.76 -10.49
C THR A 91 -15.54 1.78 -11.61
N SER A 92 -14.56 1.66 -12.50
CA SER A 92 -14.33 2.60 -13.60
C SER A 92 -15.38 2.44 -14.72
N PRO A 93 -15.78 3.53 -15.39
CA PRO A 93 -16.66 3.43 -16.57
C PRO A 93 -16.04 2.60 -17.69
N THR A 94 -16.83 1.70 -18.29
CA THR A 94 -16.38 0.69 -19.27
C THR A 94 -16.80 0.99 -20.71
N ARG A 95 -16.83 2.27 -21.12
CA ARG A 95 -17.17 2.60 -22.53
C ARG A 95 -16.12 2.09 -23.52
N SER A 96 -14.84 2.40 -23.28
CA SER A 96 -13.72 1.99 -24.13
C SER A 96 -12.57 1.32 -23.37
N GLY A 97 -12.70 1.12 -22.05
CA GLY A 97 -11.63 0.61 -21.19
C GLY A 97 -10.53 1.62 -20.85
N LYS A 98 -10.27 2.62 -21.71
CA LYS A 98 -9.18 3.60 -21.54
C LYS A 98 -9.12 4.22 -20.13
N PHE A 99 -10.26 4.60 -19.56
CA PHE A 99 -10.29 5.16 -18.21
C PHE A 99 -9.84 4.14 -17.15
N ARG A 100 -10.40 2.93 -17.18
CA ARG A 100 -10.02 1.80 -16.31
C ARG A 100 -8.52 1.50 -16.42
N ASP A 101 -7.94 1.59 -17.60
CA ASP A 101 -6.57 1.14 -17.83
C ASP A 101 -5.53 2.25 -17.59
N SER A 102 -5.97 3.50 -17.33
CA SER A 102 -5.08 4.66 -17.15
C SER A 102 -4.71 4.98 -15.70
N TRP A 103 -5.17 4.20 -14.71
CA TRP A 103 -4.77 4.42 -13.31
C TRP A 103 -3.26 4.21 -13.12
N VAL A 104 -2.62 5.17 -12.45
CA VAL A 104 -1.19 5.13 -12.12
C VAL A 104 -0.98 5.35 -10.63
N VAL A 105 0.16 4.89 -10.12
CA VAL A 105 0.59 5.05 -8.74
C VAL A 105 1.74 6.06 -8.70
N LEU A 106 1.66 7.02 -7.79
CA LEU A 106 2.75 7.92 -7.45
C LEU A 106 3.23 7.62 -6.04
N CYS A 107 4.55 7.59 -5.84
CA CYS A 107 5.19 7.54 -4.53
C CYS A 107 5.95 8.85 -4.35
N ASP A 108 5.57 9.65 -3.35
CA ASP A 108 6.13 10.99 -3.11
C ASP A 108 6.20 11.83 -4.41
N ASP A 109 5.04 11.94 -5.07
CA ASP A 109 4.81 12.65 -6.35
C ASP A 109 5.55 12.13 -7.60
N LYS A 110 6.28 11.02 -7.49
CA LYS A 110 6.98 10.39 -8.63
C LYS A 110 6.25 9.15 -9.11
N LEU A 111 6.20 8.97 -10.43
CA LEU A 111 5.60 7.77 -11.04
C LEU A 111 6.31 6.51 -10.55
N TRP A 112 5.56 5.63 -9.88
CA TRP A 112 6.07 4.37 -9.39
C TRP A 112 6.01 3.30 -10.50
N LYS A 113 7.16 2.70 -10.81
CA LYS A 113 7.30 1.66 -11.85
C LYS A 113 7.78 0.31 -11.31
N GLN A 114 8.16 0.25 -10.05
CA GLN A 114 8.64 -0.97 -9.39
C GLN A 114 7.45 -1.80 -8.88
N PRO A 115 7.67 -3.05 -8.45
CA PRO A 115 6.61 -3.84 -7.81
C PRO A 115 6.00 -3.12 -6.60
N LEU A 116 4.67 -3.24 -6.39
CA LEU A 116 3.98 -2.57 -5.28
C LEU A 116 4.43 -3.07 -3.91
N LYS A 117 4.92 -4.32 -3.82
CA LYS A 117 5.53 -4.88 -2.60
C LYS A 117 6.80 -4.17 -2.15
N ASP A 118 7.39 -3.36 -3.02
CA ASP A 118 8.62 -2.59 -2.75
C ASP A 118 8.31 -1.13 -2.41
N LEU A 119 7.02 -0.75 -2.34
CA LEU A 119 6.63 0.59 -1.91
C LEU A 119 7.14 0.86 -0.49
N PRO A 120 7.75 2.04 -0.25
CA PRO A 120 8.21 2.41 1.08
C PRO A 120 7.04 2.52 2.05
N ALA A 121 7.18 1.89 3.21
CA ALA A 121 6.13 1.89 4.24
C ALA A 121 5.87 3.29 4.81
N SER A 122 6.81 4.23 4.71
CA SER A 122 6.70 5.60 5.23
C SER A 122 6.27 6.65 4.20
N ALA A 123 6.15 6.28 2.92
CA ALA A 123 5.90 7.24 1.84
C ALA A 123 4.42 7.63 1.74
N THR A 124 4.16 8.78 1.11
CA THR A 124 2.81 9.16 0.71
C THR A 124 2.54 8.61 -0.69
N ILE A 125 1.51 7.78 -0.80
CA ILE A 125 1.15 7.13 -2.06
C ILE A 125 -0.12 7.74 -2.61
N LEU A 126 -0.10 8.06 -3.91
CA LEU A 126 -1.26 8.55 -4.64
C LEU A 126 -1.67 7.57 -5.73
N ILE A 127 -2.95 7.21 -5.78
CA ILE A 127 -3.55 6.53 -6.92
C ILE A 127 -4.35 7.56 -7.71
N VAL A 128 -3.95 7.79 -8.95
CA VAL A 128 -4.49 8.87 -9.79
C VAL A 128 -4.82 8.40 -11.19
N ASN A 129 -5.88 8.94 -11.76
CA ASN A 129 -6.17 8.79 -13.18
C ASN A 129 -5.74 10.08 -13.91
N PRO A 130 -4.70 10.04 -14.76
CA PRO A 130 -4.09 11.23 -15.37
C PRO A 130 -4.86 11.71 -16.61
N LEU A 131 -6.04 11.16 -16.90
CA LEU A 131 -6.85 11.57 -18.04
C LEU A 131 -7.56 12.91 -17.76
N PRO A 132 -7.62 13.83 -18.74
CA PRO A 132 -8.22 15.16 -18.56
C PRO A 132 -9.68 15.13 -18.07
N TYR A 133 -10.43 14.09 -18.46
CA TYR A 133 -11.85 13.95 -18.09
C TYR A 133 -12.08 13.22 -16.76
N ALA A 134 -11.02 12.74 -16.07
CA ALA A 134 -11.14 12.12 -14.75
C ALA A 134 -11.78 13.07 -13.72
N ARG A 135 -11.40 14.36 -13.78
CA ARG A 135 -12.00 15.41 -12.94
C ARG A 135 -13.51 15.51 -13.17
N LYS A 136 -13.95 15.51 -14.43
CA LYS A 136 -15.38 15.64 -14.78
C LYS A 136 -16.18 14.42 -14.32
N ILE A 137 -15.58 13.23 -14.37
CA ILE A 137 -16.17 12.00 -13.83
C ILE A 137 -16.34 12.12 -12.31
N GLU A 138 -15.28 12.49 -11.60
CA GLU A 138 -15.32 12.57 -10.13
C GLU A 138 -16.30 13.63 -9.63
N THR A 139 -16.34 14.82 -10.26
CA THR A 139 -17.27 15.90 -9.89
C THR A 139 -18.69 15.69 -10.44
N GLY A 140 -18.91 14.70 -11.30
CA GLY A 140 -20.22 14.43 -11.89
C GLY A 140 -20.67 15.43 -12.96
N ALA A 141 -19.72 16.13 -13.57
CA ALA A 141 -19.95 17.03 -14.70
C ALA A 141 -20.03 16.29 -16.05
N LEU A 142 -19.74 14.98 -16.06
CA LEU A 142 -19.85 14.13 -17.24
C LEU A 142 -21.04 13.19 -17.07
N GLU A 143 -22.12 13.44 -17.84
CA GLU A 143 -23.34 12.63 -18.05
C GLU A 143 -24.02 11.95 -16.83
N PRO A 144 -25.36 11.90 -16.75
CA PRO A 144 -26.06 11.29 -15.61
C PRO A 144 -25.81 9.78 -15.43
N ARG A 145 -25.24 9.10 -16.44
CA ARG A 145 -24.98 7.64 -16.43
C ARG A 145 -23.68 7.24 -15.73
N ILE A 146 -22.76 8.17 -15.45
CA ILE A 146 -21.50 7.86 -14.78
C ILE A 146 -21.63 8.12 -13.29
N ARG A 147 -21.44 7.08 -12.47
CA ARG A 147 -21.51 7.20 -11.02
C ARG A 147 -20.45 8.18 -10.51
N ARG A 148 -20.91 9.22 -9.82
CA ARG A 148 -20.06 10.26 -9.19
C ARG A 148 -19.26 9.70 -8.03
N ASN A 149 -18.27 10.46 -7.57
CA ASN A 149 -17.52 10.18 -6.33
C ASN A 149 -16.86 8.79 -6.30
N GLN A 150 -16.21 8.41 -7.41
CA GLN A 150 -15.53 7.12 -7.50
C GLN A 150 -14.45 6.99 -6.44
N ILE A 151 -13.62 8.01 -6.27
CA ILE A 151 -12.52 7.99 -5.30
C ILE A 151 -13.06 7.85 -3.88
N GLU A 152 -14.14 8.54 -3.52
CA GLU A 152 -14.72 8.44 -2.18
C GLU A 152 -15.23 7.03 -1.88
N ARG A 153 -15.85 6.36 -2.85
CA ARG A 153 -16.31 4.98 -2.68
C ARG A 153 -15.15 4.01 -2.47
N VAL A 154 -14.07 4.17 -3.26
CA VAL A 154 -12.84 3.37 -3.09
C VAL A 154 -12.23 3.63 -1.71
N ARG A 155 -12.11 4.91 -1.32
CA ARG A 155 -11.58 5.36 -0.02
C ARG A 155 -12.31 4.68 1.14
N GLN A 156 -13.64 4.70 1.14
CA GLN A 156 -14.45 4.05 2.18
C GLN A 156 -14.30 2.53 2.20
N GLY A 157 -14.10 1.89 1.04
CA GLY A 157 -13.80 0.46 0.96
C GLY A 157 -12.46 0.13 1.64
N LEU A 158 -11.43 0.92 1.35
CA LEU A 158 -10.09 0.71 1.91
C LEU A 158 -10.01 1.02 3.40
N MET A 159 -10.65 2.08 3.88
CA MET A 159 -10.66 2.41 5.31
C MET A 159 -11.20 1.28 6.18
N ARG A 160 -12.20 0.54 5.69
CA ARG A 160 -12.77 -0.61 6.42
C ARG A 160 -11.80 -1.79 6.46
N ARG A 161 -11.00 -1.96 5.40
CA ARG A 161 -10.07 -3.09 5.25
C ARG A 161 -8.70 -2.85 5.90
N PHE A 162 -8.25 -1.60 5.95
CA PHE A 162 -6.90 -1.23 6.38
C PHE A 162 -6.93 -0.14 7.48
N PRO A 163 -7.39 -0.46 8.71
CA PRO A 163 -7.60 0.54 9.77
C PRO A 163 -6.31 1.18 10.31
N THR A 164 -5.14 0.62 9.98
CA THR A 164 -3.81 1.11 10.36
C THR A 164 -3.23 2.14 9.39
N LEU A 165 -3.90 2.39 8.26
CA LEU A 165 -3.52 3.38 7.27
C LEU A 165 -4.52 4.54 7.22
N ASN A 166 -4.03 5.70 6.80
CA ASN A 166 -4.85 6.89 6.56
C ASN A 166 -5.18 6.99 5.07
N PHE A 167 -6.44 7.29 4.76
CA PHE A 167 -6.94 7.41 3.39
C PHE A 167 -7.57 8.77 3.13
N GLY A 168 -6.98 9.53 2.20
CA GLY A 168 -7.43 10.86 1.79
C GLY A 168 -8.03 10.87 0.39
N LYS A 169 -8.89 11.85 0.13
CA LYS A 169 -9.32 12.21 -1.23
C LYS A 169 -8.88 13.65 -1.49
N LEU A 170 -8.08 13.85 -2.54
CA LEU A 170 -7.49 15.14 -2.84
C LEU A 170 -7.40 15.40 -4.34
N PHE A 171 -7.09 16.63 -4.70
CA PHE A 171 -6.91 17.06 -6.09
C PHE A 171 -5.47 17.53 -6.30
N VAL A 172 -4.65 16.71 -6.96
CA VAL A 172 -3.22 16.99 -7.18
C VAL A 172 -2.94 17.65 -8.52
N ARG A 173 -1.83 18.39 -8.59
CA ARG A 173 -1.21 18.74 -9.87
C ARG A 173 -0.22 17.63 -10.23
N LEU A 174 -0.28 17.17 -11.47
CA LEU A 174 0.65 16.17 -11.97
C LEU A 174 1.85 16.85 -12.63
N GLY A 175 3.06 16.37 -12.35
CA GLY A 175 4.27 16.76 -13.07
C GLY A 175 4.29 16.23 -14.51
N GLY A 176 5.16 16.81 -15.34
CA GLY A 176 5.43 16.28 -16.68
C GLY A 176 6.01 14.87 -16.64
N GLY A 177 5.66 14.03 -17.63
CA GLY A 177 6.16 12.67 -17.75
C GLY A 177 5.42 11.60 -16.93
N ILE A 178 4.41 11.98 -16.13
CA ILE A 178 3.53 11.02 -15.43
C ILE A 178 2.62 10.27 -16.42
N ALA A 179 2.11 10.98 -17.43
CA ALA A 179 1.34 10.38 -18.52
C ALA A 179 1.44 11.25 -19.79
N PRO A 180 1.20 10.70 -21.00
CA PRO A 180 1.27 11.47 -22.25
C PRO A 180 0.35 12.70 -22.30
N GLN A 181 -0.73 12.70 -21.52
CA GLN A 181 -1.72 13.79 -21.47
C GLN A 181 -1.64 14.63 -20.20
N ALA A 182 -0.63 14.41 -19.35
CA ALA A 182 -0.42 15.10 -18.09
C ALA A 182 0.94 15.86 -18.09
N PRO A 183 0.97 17.12 -17.60
CA PRO A 183 -0.16 17.89 -17.11
C PRO A 183 -1.04 18.44 -18.24
N TYR A 184 -2.35 18.44 -18.02
CA TYR A 184 -3.31 19.03 -18.94
C TYR A 184 -3.50 20.52 -18.64
N LEU A 185 -3.35 21.34 -19.67
CA LEU A 185 -3.66 22.77 -19.63
C LEU A 185 -5.14 22.98 -19.95
N LEU A 186 -5.85 23.71 -19.09
CA LEU A 186 -7.25 24.04 -19.31
C LEU A 186 -7.40 24.92 -20.55
N ARG A 187 -8.18 24.43 -21.53
CA ARG A 187 -8.44 25.12 -22.80
C ARG A 187 -9.44 26.29 -22.70
N GLY A 188 -10.16 26.40 -21.60
CA GLY A 188 -11.18 27.42 -21.40
C GLY A 188 -11.44 27.68 -19.92
N ALA A 189 -12.03 28.83 -19.61
CA ALA A 189 -12.45 29.12 -18.26
C ALA A 189 -13.69 28.28 -17.90
N SER A 190 -13.68 27.62 -16.75
CA SER A 190 -14.83 26.83 -16.29
C SER A 190 -15.03 26.97 -14.78
N GLY A 191 -16.30 27.04 -14.36
CA GLY A 191 -16.73 27.16 -12.98
C GLY A 191 -16.94 28.60 -12.49
N GLU A 192 -17.73 28.73 -11.41
CA GLU A 192 -18.15 29.98 -10.76
C GLU A 192 -16.95 30.77 -10.18
N ARG A 193 -15.93 30.04 -9.71
CA ARG A 193 -14.57 30.57 -9.51
C ARG A 193 -13.79 30.40 -10.82
N ARG A 194 -13.73 31.48 -11.62
CA ARG A 194 -13.03 31.57 -12.92
C ARG A 194 -11.61 30.99 -12.85
N THR A 195 -11.45 29.70 -13.10
CA THR A 195 -10.15 29.14 -13.49
C THR A 195 -9.82 29.70 -14.86
N ARG A 196 -8.65 30.31 -15.03
CA ARG A 196 -8.27 30.95 -16.31
C ARG A 196 -7.80 29.88 -17.30
N ALA A 197 -8.06 30.09 -18.59
CA ALA A 197 -7.44 29.28 -19.64
C ALA A 197 -5.91 29.32 -19.48
N GLY A 198 -5.23 28.20 -19.75
CA GLY A 198 -3.79 28.05 -19.52
C GLY A 198 -3.39 27.63 -18.11
N THR A 199 -4.32 27.52 -17.16
CA THR A 199 -4.01 26.99 -15.82
C THR A 199 -3.84 25.47 -15.85
N LEU A 200 -2.91 24.93 -15.08
CA LEU A 200 -2.75 23.48 -14.89
C LEU A 200 -3.99 22.90 -14.21
N MET A 201 -4.55 21.86 -14.81
CA MET A 201 -5.67 21.13 -14.21
C MET A 201 -5.20 20.32 -12.99
N THR A 202 -6.07 20.19 -11.99
CA THR A 202 -5.88 19.22 -10.90
C THR A 202 -6.69 17.95 -11.11
N TYR A 203 -6.09 16.82 -10.73
CA TYR A 203 -6.58 15.47 -10.94
C TYR A 203 -7.05 14.87 -9.61
N PRO A 204 -8.21 14.20 -9.59
CA PRO A 204 -8.65 13.51 -8.39
C PRO A 204 -7.71 12.35 -8.08
N ALA A 205 -7.24 12.28 -6.85
CA ALA A 205 -6.35 11.24 -6.36
C ALA A 205 -6.88 10.68 -5.04
N LEU A 206 -6.70 9.37 -4.89
CA LEU A 206 -6.78 8.68 -3.61
C LEU A 206 -5.40 8.72 -2.97
N GLU A 207 -5.32 9.25 -1.77
CA GLU A 207 -4.11 9.27 -0.95
C GLU A 207 -4.12 8.11 0.03
N ILE A 208 -2.97 7.47 0.17
CA ILE A 208 -2.69 6.42 1.15
C ILE A 208 -1.42 6.85 1.87
N ARG A 209 -1.50 7.03 3.19
CA ARG A 209 -0.35 7.38 4.02
C ARG A 209 -0.35 6.58 5.32
N PRO A 210 0.81 6.41 5.95
CA PRO A 210 0.89 5.77 7.26
C PRO A 210 0.09 6.55 8.29
N ARG A 211 -0.36 5.86 9.34
CA ARG A 211 -0.91 6.52 10.51
C ARG A 211 0.24 7.04 11.37
N GLU A 212 0.25 8.36 11.59
CA GLU A 212 1.12 9.03 12.56
C GLU A 212 0.80 8.59 13.99
#